data_AF-A0A2D9N2Q4-F1
#
_entry.id   AF-A0A2D9N2Q4-F1
#
_cell.length_a   1.000
_cell.length_b   1.000
_cell.length_c   1.000
_cell.angle_alpha   90.00
_cell.angle_beta   90.00
_cell.angle_gamma   90.00
#
_symmetry.space_group_name_H-M   'P 1'
#
loop_
_entity.id
_entity.type
_entity.pdbx_description
1 polymer ?
#
loop_
_entity_poly.entity_id
_entity_poly.type
_entity_poly.pdbx_seq_one_letter_code
_entity_poly.pdbx_strand_id
1 'polypeptide(L)'
;MNEKMEEKIENDYHGFFLGNNIKEPVGNLNERWTDVPADVWQKPIHDAWRHLLFSGMPDAGSPLFLDKIWEASVEVLGGLEVSVIVDANDRLFMNSGSPGLVDYGGVMVSGMKLPLKSWIHTHPFGVAFWSGTDRRTLRTWRPILNQAIVLGGEERLIWEKKQGREVMTKIVETDKFPLN
;
A
#
# COMPACT_ATOMS: atom_id res chain seq x y z
N MET A 1 -19.28 11.50 -21.26
CA MET A 1 -18.10 10.72 -21.65
C MET A 1 -18.63 9.37 -22.09
N ASN A 2 -18.24 8.87 -23.27
CA ASN A 2 -18.94 7.77 -23.95
C ASN A 2 -18.41 6.42 -23.44
N GLU A 3 -19.29 5.48 -23.04
CA GLU A 3 -18.93 4.16 -22.46
C GLU A 3 -17.88 3.40 -23.29
N LYS A 4 -17.94 3.53 -24.62
CA LYS A 4 -16.99 2.93 -25.56
C LYS A 4 -15.55 3.44 -25.44
N MET A 5 -15.36 4.62 -24.86
CA MET A 5 -14.03 5.21 -24.64
C MET A 5 -13.43 4.74 -23.32
N GLU A 6 -14.26 4.48 -22.31
CA GLU A 6 -13.84 3.91 -21.02
C GLU A 6 -13.42 2.45 -21.20
N GLU A 7 -14.22 1.67 -21.94
CA GLU A 7 -13.93 0.26 -22.25
C GLU A 7 -12.64 0.09 -23.07
N LYS A 8 -12.31 1.06 -23.95
CA LYS A 8 -11.06 1.04 -24.72
C LYS A 8 -9.84 1.36 -23.86
N ILE A 9 -9.97 2.29 -22.92
CA ILE A 9 -8.90 2.62 -21.97
C ILE A 9 -8.66 1.44 -21.05
N GLU A 10 -9.70 0.80 -20.53
CA GLU A 10 -9.58 -0.37 -19.65
C GLU A 10 -8.91 -1.56 -20.35
N ASN A 11 -9.26 -1.83 -21.61
CA ASN A 11 -8.63 -2.88 -22.42
C ASN A 11 -7.16 -2.57 -22.77
N ASP A 12 -6.82 -1.32 -23.08
CA ASP A 12 -5.43 -0.91 -23.34
C ASP A 12 -4.57 -0.98 -22.05
N TYR A 13 -5.16 -0.75 -20.87
CA TYR A 13 -4.48 -0.91 -19.56
C TYR A 13 -4.20 -2.38 -19.26
N HIS A 14 -5.16 -3.29 -19.48
CA HIS A 14 -4.94 -4.73 -19.30
C HIS A 14 -3.86 -5.28 -20.25
N GLY A 15 -3.85 -4.85 -21.51
CA GLY A 15 -2.88 -5.34 -22.50
C GLY A 15 -1.43 -4.93 -22.21
N PHE A 16 -1.21 -3.76 -21.59
CA PHE A 16 0.14 -3.22 -21.35
C PHE A 16 0.87 -3.90 -20.16
N PHE A 17 0.14 -4.32 -19.13
CA PHE A 17 0.73 -4.88 -17.90
C PHE A 17 0.62 -6.41 -17.78
N LEU A 18 -0.45 -7.02 -18.33
CA LEU A 18 -0.74 -8.45 -18.12
C LEU A 18 -0.42 -9.31 -19.36
N GLY A 19 -0.14 -8.70 -20.51
CA GLY A 19 -0.18 -9.38 -21.80
C GLY A 19 -1.60 -9.81 -22.15
N ASN A 20 -1.91 -9.91 -23.44
CA ASN A 20 -3.29 -10.06 -23.95
C ASN A 20 -4.03 -11.36 -23.55
N ASN A 21 -3.55 -12.17 -22.60
CA ASN A 21 -4.11 -13.47 -22.26
C ASN A 21 -4.14 -13.85 -20.75
N ILE A 22 -3.82 -12.95 -19.82
CA ILE A 22 -3.98 -13.25 -18.38
C ILE A 22 -5.27 -12.58 -17.88
N LYS A 23 -6.34 -13.36 -17.72
CA LYS A 23 -7.54 -12.91 -17.01
C LYS A 23 -7.15 -12.65 -15.55
N GLU A 24 -7.51 -11.49 -15.00
CA GLU A 24 -7.34 -11.25 -13.57
C GLU A 24 -8.01 -12.39 -12.77
N PRO A 25 -7.35 -12.91 -11.73
CA PRO A 25 -7.94 -13.94 -10.88
C PRO A 25 -9.24 -13.41 -10.26
N VAL A 26 -10.32 -14.15 -10.43
CA VAL A 26 -11.64 -13.82 -9.86
C VAL A 26 -11.69 -14.34 -8.42
N GLY A 27 -11.84 -13.47 -7.43
CA GLY A 27 -11.84 -13.86 -6.01
C GLY A 27 -11.73 -12.67 -5.05
N ASN A 28 -11.72 -12.97 -3.75
CA ASN A 28 -11.43 -11.99 -2.70
C ASN A 28 -10.05 -11.38 -2.96
N LEU A 29 -9.92 -10.04 -2.92
CA LEU A 29 -8.72 -9.34 -3.40
C LEU A 29 -7.42 -9.86 -2.75
N ASN A 30 -7.50 -10.23 -1.47
CA ASN A 30 -6.39 -10.78 -0.67
C ASN A 30 -5.97 -12.22 -1.01
N GLU A 31 -6.79 -12.94 -1.78
CA GLU A 31 -6.61 -14.37 -2.11
C GLU A 31 -6.37 -14.56 -3.61
N ARG A 32 -6.43 -13.49 -4.42
CA ARG A 32 -6.32 -13.58 -5.89
C ARG A 32 -4.98 -14.10 -6.37
N TRP A 33 -3.92 -13.76 -5.65
CA TRP A 33 -2.54 -13.95 -6.10
C TRP A 33 -1.73 -14.85 -5.16
N THR A 34 -2.35 -15.39 -4.12
CA THR A 34 -1.69 -16.20 -3.09
C THR A 34 -2.66 -17.20 -2.48
N ASP A 35 -2.13 -18.38 -2.11
CA ASP A 35 -2.85 -19.35 -1.29
C ASP A 35 -2.72 -19.05 0.22
N VAL A 36 -1.93 -18.04 0.59
CA VAL A 36 -1.74 -17.63 1.99
C VAL A 36 -3.01 -16.93 2.49
N PRO A 37 -3.68 -17.43 3.54
CA PRO A 37 -4.87 -16.80 4.08
C PRO A 37 -4.62 -15.37 4.56
N ALA A 38 -5.59 -14.49 4.37
CA ALA A 38 -5.47 -13.07 4.70
C ALA A 38 -5.14 -12.82 6.18
N ASP A 39 -5.75 -13.58 7.09
CA ASP A 39 -5.52 -13.49 8.52
C ASP A 39 -4.09 -13.86 8.92
N VAL A 40 -3.42 -14.73 8.17
CA VAL A 40 -2.02 -15.12 8.44
C VAL A 40 -1.07 -13.96 8.20
N TRP A 41 -1.12 -13.33 7.02
CA TRP A 41 -0.18 -12.26 6.69
C TRP A 41 -0.59 -10.89 7.28
N GLN A 42 -1.88 -10.66 7.55
CA GLN A 42 -2.34 -9.42 8.18
C GLN A 42 -2.12 -9.39 9.69
N LYS A 43 -2.03 -10.55 10.37
CA LYS A 43 -1.90 -10.62 11.82
C LYS A 43 -0.66 -9.90 12.36
N PRO A 44 0.57 -10.09 11.83
CA PRO A 44 1.75 -9.36 12.31
C PRO A 44 1.62 -7.84 12.19
N ILE A 45 1.01 -7.36 11.09
CA ILE A 45 0.75 -5.94 10.84
C ILE A 45 -0.25 -5.39 11.88
N HIS A 46 -1.33 -6.13 12.15
CA HIS A 46 -2.30 -5.79 13.18
C HIS A 46 -1.68 -5.74 14.58
N ASP A 47 -0.83 -6.70 14.92
CA ASP A 47 -0.19 -6.78 16.24
C ASP A 47 0.80 -5.63 16.44
N ALA A 48 1.59 -5.28 15.41
CA ALA A 48 2.46 -4.11 15.44
C ALA A 48 1.67 -2.80 15.61
N TRP A 49 0.59 -2.63 14.85
CA TRP A 49 -0.26 -1.45 14.98
C TRP A 49 -0.94 -1.35 16.34
N ARG A 50 -1.46 -2.48 16.85
CA ARG A 50 -2.05 -2.56 18.20
C ARG A 50 -1.04 -2.17 19.27
N HIS A 51 0.21 -2.60 19.15
CA HIS A 51 1.27 -2.21 20.07
C HIS A 51 1.50 -0.68 20.07
N LEU A 52 1.52 -0.06 18.89
CA LEU A 52 1.64 1.40 18.75
C LEU A 52 0.41 2.15 19.29
N LEU A 53 -0.79 1.59 19.16
CA LEU A 53 -1.98 2.17 19.79
C LEU A 53 -1.88 2.13 21.32
N PHE A 54 -1.40 1.03 21.89
CA PHE A 54 -1.21 0.91 23.35
C PHE A 54 -0.10 1.83 23.90
N SER A 55 0.89 2.20 23.09
CA SER A 55 1.92 3.16 23.52
C SER A 55 1.40 4.61 23.61
N GLY A 56 0.18 4.87 23.13
CA GLY A 56 -0.50 6.17 23.20
C GLY A 56 -0.09 7.17 22.11
N MET A 57 0.81 6.79 21.21
CA MET A 57 1.24 7.62 20.07
C MET A 57 1.37 6.76 18.81
N PRO A 58 0.25 6.34 18.19
CA PRO A 58 0.29 5.56 16.96
C PRO A 58 0.84 6.40 15.81
N ASP A 59 1.98 5.97 15.26
CA ASP A 59 2.61 6.59 14.09
C ASP A 59 2.68 5.58 12.94
N ALA A 60 2.00 5.90 11.84
CA ALA A 60 2.01 5.08 10.62
C ALA A 60 3.39 5.07 9.95
N GLY A 61 4.28 6.03 10.26
CA GLY A 61 5.68 6.06 9.84
C GLY A 61 6.64 5.29 10.74
N SER A 62 6.15 4.62 11.79
CA SER A 62 6.97 3.86 12.72
C SER A 62 7.73 2.73 12.00
N PRO A 63 9.06 2.61 12.16
CA PRO A 63 9.84 1.52 11.57
C PRO A 63 9.26 0.14 11.90
N LEU A 64 8.88 -0.10 13.16
CA LEU A 64 8.26 -1.37 13.58
C LEU A 64 7.03 -1.75 12.73
N PHE A 65 6.19 -0.77 12.41
CA PHE A 65 4.98 -1.01 11.62
C PHE A 65 5.30 -1.22 10.14
N LEU A 66 6.17 -0.37 9.59
CA LEU A 66 6.58 -0.45 8.19
C LEU A 66 7.34 -1.76 7.90
N ASP A 67 8.19 -2.21 8.82
CA ASP A 67 8.93 -3.47 8.72
C ASP A 67 7.96 -4.66 8.61
N LYS A 68 6.89 -4.69 9.40
CA LYS A 68 5.89 -5.77 9.31
C LYS A 68 5.07 -5.75 8.02
N ILE A 69 4.84 -4.57 7.45
CA ILE A 69 4.21 -4.45 6.13
C ILE A 69 5.16 -4.97 5.04
N TRP A 70 6.45 -4.64 5.15
CA TRP A 70 7.48 -5.09 4.22
C TRP A 70 7.72 -6.61 4.29
N GLU A 71 7.87 -7.17 5.50
CA GLU A 71 8.00 -8.61 5.73
C GLU A 71 6.80 -9.38 5.15
N ALA A 72 5.58 -8.87 5.32
CA ALA A 72 4.39 -9.50 4.74
C ALA A 72 4.48 -9.56 3.20
N SER A 73 4.93 -8.47 2.57
CA SER A 73 5.09 -8.37 1.12
C SER A 73 6.17 -9.30 0.58
N VAL A 74 7.36 -9.32 1.19
CA VAL A 74 8.53 -10.04 0.66
C VAL A 74 8.61 -11.49 1.16
N GLU A 75 8.47 -11.70 2.46
CA GLU A 75 8.73 -13.00 3.08
C GLU A 75 7.49 -13.91 3.07
N VAL A 76 6.32 -13.36 3.41
CA VAL A 76 5.09 -14.16 3.56
C VAL A 76 4.37 -14.34 2.23
N LEU A 77 4.26 -13.28 1.45
CA LEU A 77 3.53 -13.28 0.17
C LEU A 77 4.42 -13.50 -1.05
N GLY A 78 5.73 -13.73 -0.86
CA GLY A 78 6.64 -14.07 -1.96
C GLY A 78 6.83 -12.96 -2.98
N GLY A 79 6.77 -11.69 -2.57
CA GLY A 79 6.98 -10.54 -3.43
C GLY A 79 5.71 -9.94 -4.03
N LEU A 80 4.54 -10.15 -3.43
CA LEU A 80 3.34 -9.41 -3.81
C LEU A 80 3.34 -8.01 -3.21
N GLU A 81 2.74 -7.05 -3.89
CA GLU A 81 2.55 -5.71 -3.34
C GLU A 81 1.49 -5.76 -2.23
N VAL A 82 1.77 -5.06 -1.14
CA VAL A 82 0.84 -4.89 -0.01
C VAL A 82 0.48 -3.42 0.09
N SER A 83 -0.80 -3.16 0.36
CA SER A 83 -1.34 -1.81 0.50
C SER A 83 -2.14 -1.72 1.79
N VAL A 84 -1.79 -0.79 2.67
CA VAL A 84 -2.36 -0.61 4.00
C VAL A 84 -2.89 0.81 4.15
N ILE A 85 -4.13 0.95 4.59
CA ILE A 85 -4.73 2.25 4.93
C ILE A 85 -4.97 2.31 6.42
N VAL A 86 -4.58 3.42 7.02
CA VAL A 86 -4.94 3.80 8.38
C VAL A 86 -6.01 4.88 8.30
N ASP A 87 -7.22 4.59 8.77
CA ASP A 87 -8.34 5.54 8.75
C ASP A 87 -8.31 6.52 9.95
N ALA A 88 -9.27 7.46 9.99
CA ALA A 88 -9.36 8.45 11.07
C ALA A 88 -9.57 7.83 12.47
N ASN A 89 -10.06 6.60 12.54
CA ASN A 89 -10.34 5.86 13.78
C ASN A 89 -9.26 4.81 14.09
N ASP A 90 -8.07 4.92 13.47
CA ASP A 90 -6.96 3.98 13.67
C ASP A 90 -7.28 2.54 13.25
N ARG A 91 -8.25 2.35 12.34
CA ARG A 91 -8.53 1.03 11.77
C ARG A 91 -7.69 0.80 10.53
N LEU A 92 -7.23 -0.43 10.39
CA LEU A 92 -6.46 -0.88 9.24
C LEU A 92 -7.38 -1.46 8.18
N PHE A 93 -7.12 -1.09 6.93
CA PHE A 93 -7.71 -1.73 5.75
C PHE A 93 -6.57 -2.15 4.83
N MET A 94 -6.49 -3.45 4.56
CA MET A 94 -5.32 -4.05 3.91
C MET A 94 -5.74 -4.80 2.66
N ASN A 95 -4.94 -4.65 1.62
CA ASN A 95 -5.03 -5.45 0.41
C ASN A 95 -3.66 -5.94 -0.07
N SER A 96 -3.62 -7.08 -0.76
CA SER A 96 -2.48 -7.54 -1.54
C SER A 96 -2.80 -7.58 -3.05
N GLY A 97 -1.78 -7.41 -3.88
CA GLY A 97 -1.95 -7.37 -5.34
C GLY A 97 -0.68 -7.69 -6.10
N SER A 98 -0.82 -7.82 -7.42
CA SER A 98 0.30 -7.98 -8.34
C SER A 98 1.08 -6.67 -8.49
N PRO A 99 2.38 -6.72 -8.87
CA PRO A 99 3.17 -5.53 -9.16
C PRO A 99 2.47 -4.54 -10.10
N GLY A 100 2.25 -3.30 -9.63
CA GLY A 100 1.66 -2.21 -10.40
C GLY A 100 0.13 -2.08 -10.33
N LEU A 101 -0.57 -2.96 -9.61
CA LEU A 101 -2.02 -2.89 -9.42
C LEU A 101 -2.45 -3.44 -8.04
N VAL A 102 -2.76 -2.52 -7.13
CA VAL A 102 -3.51 -2.84 -5.91
C VAL A 102 -4.83 -2.07 -5.92
N ASP A 103 -5.90 -2.79 -6.26
CA ASP A 103 -7.27 -2.26 -6.22
C ASP A 103 -7.91 -2.54 -4.85
N TYR A 104 -8.68 -1.60 -4.31
CA TYR A 104 -9.49 -1.83 -3.11
C TYR A 104 -10.92 -2.29 -3.44
N GLY A 105 -11.26 -2.40 -4.73
CA GLY A 105 -12.47 -3.03 -5.26
C GLY A 105 -13.79 -2.51 -4.69
N GLY A 106 -13.78 -1.33 -4.07
CA GLY A 106 -14.93 -0.70 -3.39
C GLY A 106 -15.45 -1.40 -2.13
N VAL A 107 -15.35 -2.73 -2.02
CA VAL A 107 -15.93 -3.54 -0.92
C VAL A 107 -15.08 -3.49 0.35
N MET A 108 -13.76 -3.44 0.22
CA MET A 108 -12.82 -3.49 1.34
C MET A 108 -12.74 -2.20 2.15
N VAL A 109 -13.41 -1.12 1.73
CA VAL A 109 -13.36 0.20 2.39
C VAL A 109 -14.69 0.62 3.03
N SER A 110 -15.66 -0.31 3.11
CA SER A 110 -16.95 -0.04 3.74
C SER A 110 -16.78 0.34 5.21
N GLY A 111 -17.36 1.47 5.58
CA GLY A 111 -17.28 2.03 6.94
C GLY A 111 -16.01 2.82 7.25
N MET A 112 -15.02 2.89 6.35
CA MET A 112 -13.78 3.67 6.50
C MET A 112 -14.06 5.14 6.87
N LYS A 113 -13.27 5.70 7.80
CA LYS A 113 -13.46 7.08 8.27
C LYS A 113 -12.44 8.04 7.64
N LEU A 114 -12.96 9.13 7.09
CA LEU A 114 -12.19 10.22 6.50
C LEU A 114 -11.97 11.35 7.53
N PRO A 115 -10.88 12.15 7.41
CA PRO A 115 -9.78 11.97 6.46
C PRO A 115 -8.88 10.77 6.84
N LEU A 116 -8.27 10.15 5.84
CA LEU A 116 -7.34 9.04 6.01
C LEU A 116 -6.04 9.54 6.63
N LYS A 117 -5.57 8.86 7.67
CA LYS A 117 -4.30 9.19 8.34
C LYS A 117 -3.12 8.86 7.46
N SER A 118 -3.08 7.64 6.92
CA SER A 118 -1.97 7.20 6.07
C SER A 118 -2.41 6.15 5.06
N TRP A 119 -1.74 6.13 3.91
CA TRP A 119 -1.80 5.07 2.91
C TRP A 119 -0.37 4.59 2.65
N ILE A 120 -0.10 3.32 2.91
CA ILE A 120 1.21 2.69 2.81
C ILE A 120 1.16 1.63 1.72
N HIS A 121 2.20 1.55 0.90
CA HIS A 121 2.29 0.62 -0.22
C HIS A 121 3.72 0.07 -0.38
N THR A 122 3.89 -1.18 -0.83
CA THR A 122 5.20 -1.81 -1.03
C THR A 122 5.54 -2.02 -2.50
N HIS A 123 6.81 -1.81 -2.87
CA HIS A 123 7.45 -2.23 -4.12
C HIS A 123 8.50 -3.31 -3.82
N PRO A 124 8.11 -4.60 -3.74
CA PRO A 124 8.99 -5.69 -3.31
C PRO A 124 10.19 -5.96 -4.23
N PHE A 125 10.11 -5.55 -5.50
CA PHE A 125 11.14 -5.82 -6.52
C PHE A 125 12.12 -4.68 -6.77
N GLY A 126 12.22 -3.70 -5.87
CA GLY A 126 13.23 -2.66 -6.06
C GLY A 126 13.19 -1.50 -5.06
N VAL A 127 13.49 -0.34 -5.61
CA VAL A 127 13.57 0.94 -4.90
C VAL A 127 12.17 1.49 -4.62
N ALA A 128 12.04 2.36 -3.63
CA ALA A 128 10.80 3.09 -3.40
C ALA A 128 10.66 4.18 -4.47
N PHE A 129 9.62 4.07 -5.30
CA PHE A 129 9.26 5.09 -6.27
C PHE A 129 7.74 5.23 -6.35
N TRP A 130 7.28 6.44 -6.67
CA TRP A 130 5.88 6.63 -7.05
C TRP A 130 5.69 6.12 -8.47
N SER A 131 4.92 5.05 -8.66
CA SER A 131 4.52 4.54 -9.97
C SER A 131 3.54 5.49 -10.68
N GLY A 132 3.20 5.23 -11.94
CA GLY A 132 2.15 5.97 -12.64
C GLY A 132 0.79 5.82 -11.94
N THR A 133 0.50 4.61 -11.46
CA THR A 133 -0.68 4.26 -10.66
C THR A 133 -0.66 5.00 -9.33
N ASP A 134 0.47 4.99 -8.62
CA ASP A 134 0.56 5.61 -7.29
C ASP A 134 0.35 7.11 -7.37
N ARG A 135 0.93 7.78 -8.37
CA ARG A 135 0.70 9.22 -8.60
C ARG A 135 -0.76 9.53 -8.89
N ARG A 136 -1.47 8.66 -9.60
CA ARG A 136 -2.90 8.82 -9.89
C ARG A 136 -3.74 8.63 -8.64
N THR A 137 -3.47 7.60 -7.85
CA THR A 137 -4.13 7.34 -6.56
C THR A 137 -3.88 8.51 -5.61
N LEU A 138 -2.62 8.91 -5.45
CA LEU A 138 -2.23 10.04 -4.60
C LEU A 138 -2.95 11.32 -5.03
N ARG A 139 -3.01 11.64 -6.32
CA ARG A 139 -3.75 12.81 -6.83
C ARG A 139 -5.24 12.76 -6.48
N THR A 140 -5.84 11.58 -6.59
CA THR A 140 -7.28 11.38 -6.34
C THR A 140 -7.59 11.47 -4.85
N TRP A 141 -6.75 10.85 -4.02
CA TRP A 141 -6.94 10.77 -2.57
C TRP A 141 -6.37 11.98 -1.85
N ARG A 142 -5.59 12.81 -2.56
CA ARG A 142 -4.97 14.04 -2.07
C ARG A 142 -5.92 14.86 -1.20
N PRO A 143 -7.19 15.13 -1.53
CA PRO A 143 -8.07 15.95 -0.67
C PRO A 143 -8.37 15.31 0.68
N ILE A 144 -8.41 13.98 0.76
CA ILE A 144 -8.87 13.20 1.91
C ILE A 144 -7.75 12.43 2.63
N LEU A 145 -6.51 12.51 2.15
CA LEU A 145 -5.34 11.80 2.69
C LEU A 145 -4.35 12.77 3.32
N ASN A 146 -3.82 12.41 4.49
CA ASN A 146 -2.82 13.21 5.21
C ASN A 146 -1.37 12.79 4.90
N GLN A 147 -1.13 11.49 4.71
CA GLN A 147 0.19 10.92 4.45
C GLN A 147 0.09 9.75 3.46
N ALA A 148 1.12 9.58 2.62
CA ALA A 148 1.32 8.39 1.81
C ALA A 148 2.75 7.91 1.95
N ILE A 149 2.97 6.61 2.09
CA ILE A 149 4.29 5.99 2.24
C ILE A 149 4.45 4.91 1.19
N VAL A 150 5.59 4.90 0.51
CA VAL A 150 5.98 3.82 -0.39
C VAL A 150 7.24 3.18 0.16
N LEU A 151 7.21 1.87 0.35
CA LEU A 151 8.31 1.06 0.85
C LEU A 151 9.00 0.37 -0.33
N GLY A 152 10.32 0.42 -0.34
CA GLY A 152 11.21 -0.39 -1.16
C GLY A 152 12.28 -1.02 -0.26
N GLY A 153 13.13 -1.88 -0.84
CA GLY A 153 14.06 -2.75 -0.09
C GLY A 153 14.69 -2.13 1.15
N GLU A 154 15.43 -1.05 0.97
CA GLU A 154 16.16 -0.34 2.03
C GLU A 154 15.82 1.15 2.01
N GLU A 155 14.64 1.51 1.49
CA GLU A 155 14.25 2.90 1.37
C GLU A 155 12.75 3.10 1.43
N ARG A 156 12.34 4.29 1.81
CA ARG A 156 10.95 4.71 1.74
C ARG A 156 10.80 6.12 1.22
N LEU A 157 9.74 6.33 0.45
CA LEU A 157 9.25 7.64 0.06
C LEU A 157 8.03 7.99 0.90
N ILE A 158 7.98 9.23 1.37
CA ILE A 158 6.91 9.73 2.22
C ILE A 158 6.40 11.02 1.60
N TRP A 159 5.10 11.06 1.31
CA TRP A 159 4.36 12.28 1.04
C TRP A 159 3.55 12.66 2.28
N GLU A 160 3.57 13.93 2.67
CA GLU A 160 2.82 14.41 3.83
C GLU A 160 2.22 15.79 3.59
N LYS A 161 1.01 16.00 4.10
CA LYS A 161 0.43 17.33 4.28
C LYS A 161 0.82 17.91 5.63
N LYS A 162 1.62 18.97 5.61
CA LYS A 162 2.01 19.72 6.81
C LYS A 162 1.55 21.17 6.68
N GLN A 163 0.57 21.57 7.50
CA GLN A 163 0.15 22.98 7.68
C GLN A 163 -0.06 23.73 6.34
N GLY A 164 -0.79 23.14 5.40
CA GLY A 164 -1.08 23.75 4.09
C GLY A 164 0.04 23.63 3.05
N ARG A 165 1.11 22.89 3.36
CA ARG A 165 2.18 22.52 2.42
C ARG A 165 2.23 21.01 2.24
N GLU A 166 2.78 20.60 1.11
CA GLU A 166 3.04 19.20 0.81
C GLU A 166 4.54 18.98 0.75
N VAL A 167 5.00 17.95 1.45
CA VAL A 167 6.41 17.59 1.53
C VAL A 167 6.58 16.18 0.99
N MET A 168 7.63 16.00 0.20
CA MET A 168 8.13 14.68 -0.21
C MET A 168 9.47 14.44 0.46
N THR A 169 9.62 13.30 1.13
CA THR A 169 10.84 12.89 1.81
C THR A 169 11.25 11.51 1.33
N LYS A 170 12.53 11.34 0.99
CA LYS A 170 13.13 10.03 0.75
C LYS A 170 14.04 9.69 1.91
N ILE A 171 13.84 8.52 2.50
CA ILE A 171 14.71 7.94 3.54
C ILE A 171 15.35 6.70 2.93
N VAL A 172 16.68 6.61 3.02
CA VAL A 172 17.46 5.46 2.58
C VAL A 172 18.25 4.96 3.78
N GLU A 173 18.15 3.67 4.06
CA GLU A 173 18.88 3.00 5.12
C GLU A 173 20.18 2.47 4.53
N THR A 174 21.27 3.23 4.65
CA THR A 174 22.49 2.95 3.89
C THR A 174 23.49 2.03 4.58
N ASP A 175 23.38 1.71 5.87
CA ASP A 175 24.24 0.72 6.55
C ASP A 175 23.72 0.40 7.97
N LYS A 176 23.72 -0.89 8.35
CA LYS A 176 23.69 -1.31 9.77
C LYS A 176 25.12 -1.24 10.27
N PHE A 177 25.43 -0.38 11.24
CA PHE A 177 26.73 -0.45 11.92
C PHE A 177 26.90 -1.88 12.46
N PRO A 178 27.93 -2.64 12.04
CA PRO A 178 28.21 -3.91 12.67
C PRO A 178 28.48 -3.64 14.15
N LEU A 179 27.67 -4.23 15.02
CA LEU A 179 28.03 -4.33 16.43
C LEU A 179 29.19 -5.31 16.50
N ASN A 180 30.40 -4.77 16.51
CA ASN A 180 31.63 -5.52 16.78
C ASN A 180 31.63 -6.08 18.21
#